data_AF-A0A932L5M0-F1
#
_entry.id   AF-A0A932L5M0-F1
#
_cell.length_a   1.000
_cell.length_b   1.000
_cell.length_c   1.000
_cell.angle_alpha   90.00
_cell.angle_beta   90.00
_cell.angle_gamma   90.00
#
_symmetry.space_group_name_H-M   'P 1'
#
loop_
_entity.id
_entity.type
_entity.pdbx_description
1 polymer ?
#
loop_
_entity_poly.entity_id
_entity_poly.type
_entity_poly.pdbx_seq_one_letter_code
_entity_poly.pdbx_strand_id
1 'polypeptide(L)'
;MPWEVDGRRWHTQDRVGRKGEPCRWDGRILDRLVDHIQGLGEFSLVDWNSRTVVEISAAKKSDGWFFHAVTGNEWLLDLKFRVAKRTFSRERLVAALDLKPLNDLPDLPVYGSEPRVKCKNLRGPWQEVQLRVHSLDEIDSPEFWKFVDEAVAGFQKFTVRVQESPDEIMPWKVLGRKWHLARKGFPPGKKIAWETEVLEELCELLSEAAPGGQFLWNNQQVVNVFVPGQSEAWASIYTKRPAAIDLALTGPKGRFALGRIANLGIERGLQGDRNEKDQVKLKFCTLEDLQRGELREFLREHVASVAEPVTAR
;
A
#
# COMPACT_ATOMS: atom_id res chain seq x y z
N MET A 1 4.96 23.30 -15.81
CA MET A 1 6.28 22.63 -15.89
C MET A 1 6.42 21.92 -17.24
N PRO A 2 7.63 21.62 -17.77
CA PRO A 2 7.78 21.04 -19.13
C PRO A 2 6.95 19.78 -19.39
N TRP A 3 6.83 18.91 -18.39
CA TRP A 3 6.04 17.67 -18.45
C TRP A 3 4.51 17.89 -18.44
N GLU A 4 4.03 19.06 -18.03
CA GLU A 4 2.60 19.42 -18.07
C GLU A 4 2.20 20.03 -19.43
N VAL A 5 3.18 20.46 -20.23
CA VAL A 5 2.95 21.07 -21.55
C VAL A 5 2.97 20.00 -22.65
N ASP A 6 4.05 19.22 -22.71
CA ASP A 6 4.18 18.08 -23.62
C ASP A 6 4.87 16.94 -22.86
N GLY A 7 4.08 16.25 -22.04
CA GLY A 7 4.57 15.19 -21.19
C GLY A 7 5.15 14.01 -21.97
N ARG A 8 4.52 13.61 -23.08
CA ARG A 8 5.03 12.51 -23.91
C ARG A 8 6.43 12.84 -24.44
N ARG A 9 6.60 14.01 -25.07
CA ARG A 9 7.92 14.46 -25.55
C ARG A 9 8.92 14.62 -24.41
N TRP A 10 8.50 15.17 -23.27
CA TRP A 10 9.35 15.27 -22.09
C TRP A 10 9.91 13.89 -21.71
N HIS A 11 9.05 12.90 -21.54
CA HIS A 11 9.45 11.58 -21.07
C HIS A 11 10.16 10.70 -22.11
N THR A 12 10.02 10.97 -23.41
CA THR A 12 10.64 10.17 -24.48
C THR A 12 11.81 10.86 -25.17
N GLN A 13 11.97 12.19 -25.02
CA GLN A 13 13.03 12.95 -25.71
C GLN A 13 13.77 13.90 -24.76
N ASP A 14 13.08 14.85 -24.14
CA ASP A 14 13.71 16.00 -23.47
C ASP A 14 14.05 15.76 -21.98
N ARG A 15 13.76 14.56 -21.47
CA ARG A 15 13.92 14.17 -20.06
C ARG A 15 15.35 14.40 -19.54
N VAL A 16 15.39 14.72 -18.26
CA VAL A 16 16.62 14.75 -17.46
C VAL A 16 16.46 13.90 -16.21
N GLY A 17 17.57 13.41 -15.71
CA GLY A 17 17.64 12.67 -14.46
C GLY A 17 17.30 13.52 -13.24
N ARG A 18 17.27 12.88 -12.07
CA ARG A 18 16.79 13.53 -10.82
C ARG A 18 17.61 14.76 -10.43
N LYS A 19 18.90 14.79 -10.76
CA LYS A 19 19.81 15.91 -10.47
C LYS A 19 20.03 16.81 -11.71
N GLY A 20 19.31 16.57 -12.81
CA GLY A 20 19.45 17.32 -14.06
C GLY A 20 20.48 16.73 -15.04
N GLU A 21 21.03 15.55 -14.75
CA GLU A 21 21.90 14.81 -15.65
C GLU A 21 21.15 14.36 -16.93
N PRO A 22 21.83 14.23 -18.08
CA PRO A 22 21.19 13.71 -19.30
C PRO A 22 20.74 12.25 -19.11
N CYS A 23 19.50 11.91 -19.46
CA CYS A 23 19.13 10.50 -19.55
C CYS A 23 19.70 9.89 -20.83
N ARG A 24 20.22 8.67 -20.72
CA ARG A 24 20.98 7.95 -21.76
C ARG A 24 20.33 6.64 -22.19
N TRP A 25 19.33 6.15 -21.46
CA TRP A 25 18.48 5.06 -21.95
C TRP A 25 17.64 5.52 -23.15
N ASP A 26 17.23 4.61 -24.03
CA ASP A 26 16.53 4.87 -25.28
C ASP A 26 15.07 5.26 -25.07
N GLY A 27 14.71 6.48 -25.49
CA GLY A 27 13.37 7.05 -25.33
C GLY A 27 12.28 6.29 -26.07
N ARG A 28 12.65 5.60 -27.15
CA ARG A 28 11.74 4.82 -28.00
C ARG A 28 11.14 3.63 -27.27
N ILE A 29 11.81 3.14 -26.22
CA ILE A 29 11.28 2.09 -25.34
C ILE A 29 9.92 2.49 -24.80
N LEU A 30 9.87 3.65 -24.13
CA LEU A 30 8.66 4.11 -23.47
C LEU A 30 7.57 4.45 -24.48
N ASP A 31 7.96 5.05 -25.60
CA ASP A 31 7.06 5.44 -26.68
C ASP A 31 6.32 4.23 -27.27
N ARG A 32 7.07 3.21 -27.70
CA ARG A 32 6.52 1.95 -28.23
C ARG A 32 5.69 1.19 -27.21
N LEU A 33 6.18 1.11 -25.98
CA LEU A 33 5.53 0.32 -24.93
C LEU A 33 4.19 0.92 -24.51
N VAL A 34 4.10 2.24 -24.37
CA VAL A 34 2.86 2.93 -24.00
C VAL A 34 1.81 2.75 -25.09
N ASP A 35 2.19 2.91 -26.36
CA ASP A 35 1.27 2.71 -27.49
C ASP A 35 0.80 1.24 -27.57
N HIS A 36 1.70 0.28 -27.36
CA HIS A 36 1.36 -1.15 -27.32
C HIS A 36 0.37 -1.46 -26.19
N ILE A 37 0.61 -0.98 -24.96
CA ILE A 37 -0.29 -1.18 -23.81
C ILE A 37 -1.68 -0.57 -24.08
N GLN A 38 -1.74 0.65 -24.62
CA GLN A 38 -3.00 1.31 -24.95
C GLN A 38 -3.76 0.59 -26.07
N GLY A 39 -3.06 -0.10 -26.98
CA GLY A 39 -3.67 -0.92 -28.03
C GLY A 39 -4.26 -2.25 -27.54
N LEU A 40 -3.84 -2.76 -26.38
CA LEU A 40 -4.25 -4.08 -25.86
C LEU A 40 -5.52 -4.06 -25.00
N GLY A 41 -6.05 -2.89 -24.62
CA GLY A 41 -7.31 -2.84 -23.89
C GLY A 41 -7.66 -1.51 -23.25
N GLU A 42 -8.73 -1.51 -22.46
CA GLU A 42 -9.27 -0.31 -21.83
C GLU A 42 -8.47 0.09 -20.59
N PHE A 43 -7.59 1.07 -20.76
CA PHE A 43 -6.89 1.76 -19.68
C PHE A 43 -7.36 3.20 -19.56
N SER A 44 -7.00 3.85 -18.45
CA SER A 44 -7.06 5.31 -18.42
C SER A 44 -6.09 5.90 -19.46
N LEU A 45 -6.31 7.17 -19.82
CA LEU A 45 -5.29 7.94 -20.52
C LEU A 45 -3.97 7.87 -19.75
N VAL A 46 -2.88 7.84 -20.51
CA VAL A 46 -1.51 7.81 -19.97
C VAL A 46 -1.27 9.10 -19.20
N ASP A 47 -0.85 8.98 -17.94
CA ASP A 47 -0.50 10.12 -17.10
C ASP A 47 0.98 10.45 -17.30
N TRP A 48 1.21 11.61 -17.94
CA TRP A 48 2.53 12.18 -18.17
C TRP A 48 2.83 13.37 -17.24
N ASN A 49 1.92 13.71 -16.31
CA ASN A 49 1.98 14.96 -15.53
C ASN A 49 2.91 14.88 -14.31
N SER A 50 3.79 13.89 -14.24
CA SER A 50 4.80 13.76 -13.19
C SER A 50 6.19 13.86 -13.78
N ARG A 51 7.06 14.69 -13.20
CA ARG A 51 8.42 14.95 -13.72
C ARG A 51 9.23 13.68 -14.07
N THR A 52 9.09 12.62 -13.28
CA THR A 52 9.98 11.44 -13.33
C THR A 52 9.26 10.11 -13.48
N VAL A 53 7.94 10.11 -13.61
CA VAL A 53 7.14 8.89 -13.68
C VAL A 53 6.05 9.04 -14.74
N VAL A 54 5.90 8.02 -15.58
CA VAL A 54 4.73 7.86 -16.45
C VAL A 54 3.88 6.73 -15.90
N GLU A 55 2.57 6.95 -15.78
CA GLU A 55 1.62 5.98 -15.23
C GLU A 55 0.54 5.62 -16.26
N ILE A 56 0.21 4.33 -16.35
CA ILE A 56 -1.03 3.86 -16.97
C ILE A 56 -1.84 3.16 -15.89
N SER A 57 -3.05 3.68 -15.67
CA SER A 57 -3.99 3.17 -14.68
C SER A 57 -5.12 2.37 -15.30
N ALA A 58 -5.79 1.55 -14.50
CA ALA A 58 -7.03 0.89 -14.93
C ALA A 58 -8.07 1.95 -15.39
N ALA A 59 -8.95 1.58 -16.32
CA ALA A 59 -10.06 2.44 -16.74
C ALA A 59 -10.84 3.01 -15.54
N LYS A 60 -11.09 2.18 -14.52
CA LYS A 60 -11.57 2.60 -13.21
C LYS A 60 -10.39 2.86 -12.27
N LYS A 61 -10.10 4.13 -11.98
CA LYS A 61 -8.98 4.55 -11.11
C LYS A 61 -8.91 3.85 -9.75
N SER A 62 -10.05 3.44 -9.16
CA SER A 62 -10.08 2.73 -7.88
C SER A 62 -9.40 1.36 -7.90
N ASP A 63 -9.25 0.78 -9.09
CA ASP A 63 -8.68 -0.55 -9.29
C ASP A 63 -7.14 -0.48 -9.37
N GLY A 64 -6.59 0.73 -9.40
CA GLY A 64 -5.18 1.04 -9.25
C GLY A 64 -4.43 1.12 -10.58
N TRP A 65 -3.11 1.33 -10.46
CA TRP A 65 -2.23 1.43 -11.61
C TRP A 65 -1.81 0.05 -12.14
N PHE A 66 -1.66 -0.03 -13.46
CA PHE A 66 -1.11 -1.20 -14.17
C PHE A 66 0.38 -1.04 -14.43
N PHE A 67 0.80 0.11 -14.96
CA PHE A 67 2.16 0.32 -15.42
C PHE A 67 2.74 1.62 -14.88
N HIS A 68 4.00 1.55 -14.43
CA HIS A 68 4.84 2.70 -14.07
C HIS A 68 6.17 2.63 -14.81
N ALA A 69 6.56 3.73 -15.43
CA ALA A 69 7.90 3.93 -15.97
C ALA A 69 8.62 5.03 -15.17
N VAL A 70 9.73 4.71 -14.50
CA VAL A 70 10.56 5.69 -13.80
C VAL A 70 11.60 6.25 -14.77
N THR A 71 11.33 7.44 -15.29
CA THR A 71 12.09 8.06 -16.39
C THR A 71 13.25 8.94 -15.92
N GLY A 72 13.35 9.19 -14.61
CA GLY A 72 14.35 10.11 -14.03
C GLY A 72 15.71 9.48 -13.69
N ASN A 73 16.00 8.28 -14.17
CA ASN A 73 17.30 7.63 -13.99
C ASN A 73 18.19 7.89 -15.21
N GLU A 74 19.49 8.09 -14.99
CA GLU A 74 20.44 8.42 -16.08
C GLU A 74 20.53 7.27 -17.11
N TRP A 75 20.89 6.06 -16.67
CA TRP A 75 21.29 4.98 -17.58
C TRP A 75 20.21 3.95 -17.89
N LEU A 76 19.21 3.79 -17.02
CA LEU A 76 18.24 2.71 -17.11
C LEU A 76 16.83 3.24 -16.88
N LEU A 77 15.90 2.85 -17.73
CA LEU A 77 14.47 3.00 -17.50
C LEU A 77 13.99 1.86 -16.60
N ASP A 78 13.40 2.19 -15.44
CA ASP A 78 12.72 1.18 -14.62
C ASP A 78 11.27 1.04 -15.09
N LEU A 79 10.93 -0.10 -15.65
CA LEU A 79 9.57 -0.48 -16.02
C LEU A 79 8.97 -1.32 -14.91
N LYS A 80 7.76 -1.00 -14.45
CA LYS A 80 7.05 -1.75 -13.42
C LYS A 80 5.64 -2.06 -13.88
N PHE A 81 5.25 -3.31 -13.72
CA PHE A 81 3.95 -3.84 -14.10
C PHE A 81 3.29 -4.46 -12.88
N ARG A 82 2.03 -4.12 -12.64
CA ARG A 82 1.17 -4.81 -11.67
C ARG A 82 0.30 -5.81 -12.41
N VAL A 83 0.36 -7.05 -11.93
CA VAL A 83 -0.42 -8.17 -12.47
C VAL A 83 -1.01 -8.99 -11.33
N ALA A 84 -1.94 -9.89 -11.62
CA ALA A 84 -2.44 -10.81 -10.61
C ALA A 84 -1.30 -11.63 -9.96
N LYS A 85 -1.48 -12.02 -8.70
CA LYS A 85 -0.52 -12.87 -8.00
C LYS A 85 -0.25 -14.16 -8.76
N ARG A 86 1.04 -14.54 -8.80
CA ARG A 86 1.53 -15.78 -9.43
C ARG A 86 1.28 -15.84 -10.95
N THR A 87 1.07 -14.71 -11.62
CA THR A 87 1.06 -14.67 -13.09
C THR A 87 2.42 -15.07 -13.64
N PHE A 88 3.52 -14.59 -13.04
CA PHE A 88 4.87 -14.88 -13.52
C PHE A 88 5.75 -15.58 -12.47
N SER A 89 6.61 -16.48 -12.96
CA SER A 89 7.79 -16.99 -12.22
C SER A 89 9.00 -16.15 -12.60
N ARG A 90 9.79 -15.74 -11.59
CA ARG A 90 11.00 -14.94 -11.81
C ARG A 90 11.99 -15.68 -12.69
N GLU A 91 12.21 -16.95 -12.41
CA GLU A 91 13.20 -17.79 -13.08
C GLU A 91 12.88 -17.92 -14.56
N ARG A 92 11.59 -18.16 -14.88
CA ARG A 92 11.12 -18.24 -16.27
C ARG A 92 11.23 -16.90 -17.00
N LEU A 93 10.86 -15.79 -16.34
CA LEU A 93 10.98 -14.46 -16.96
C LEU A 93 12.42 -14.03 -17.19
N VAL A 94 13.32 -14.32 -16.24
CA VAL A 94 14.76 -14.04 -16.41
C VAL A 94 15.30 -14.79 -17.63
N ALA A 95 14.96 -16.08 -17.76
CA ALA A 95 15.40 -16.90 -18.89
C ALA A 95 14.77 -16.47 -20.23
N ALA A 96 13.49 -16.08 -20.23
CA ALA A 96 12.78 -15.70 -21.45
C ALA A 96 13.18 -14.32 -21.98
N LEU A 97 13.37 -13.34 -21.08
CA LEU A 97 13.73 -11.98 -21.48
C LEU A 97 15.23 -11.82 -21.73
N ASP A 98 16.07 -12.70 -21.16
CA ASP A 98 17.54 -12.74 -21.31
C ASP A 98 18.22 -11.36 -21.22
N LEU A 99 17.73 -10.51 -20.31
CA LEU A 99 18.29 -9.18 -20.10
C LEU A 99 19.66 -9.30 -19.45
N LYS A 100 20.70 -9.16 -20.27
CA LYS A 100 22.11 -9.21 -19.87
C LYS A 100 22.38 -8.37 -18.62
N PRO A 101 23.09 -8.87 -17.59
CA PRO A 101 23.55 -8.05 -16.48
C PRO A 101 24.32 -6.80 -16.92
N LEU A 102 24.41 -5.80 -16.05
CA LEU A 102 25.08 -4.53 -16.40
C LEU A 102 26.57 -4.71 -16.69
N ASN A 103 27.24 -5.66 -16.03
CA ASN A 103 28.64 -5.99 -16.30
C ASN A 103 28.89 -6.49 -17.73
N ASP A 104 27.84 -7.00 -18.39
CA ASP A 104 27.93 -7.56 -19.74
C ASP A 104 27.50 -6.54 -20.81
N LEU A 105 27.27 -5.29 -20.41
CA LEU A 105 26.96 -4.16 -21.27
C LEU A 105 28.21 -3.25 -21.37
N PRO A 106 29.10 -3.47 -22.35
CA PRO A 106 30.43 -2.84 -22.38
C PRO A 106 30.38 -1.31 -22.52
N ASP A 107 29.30 -0.77 -23.09
CA ASP A 107 29.14 0.65 -23.36
C ASP A 107 28.53 1.44 -22.19
N LEU A 108 28.29 0.78 -21.06
CA LEU A 108 27.67 1.38 -19.89
C LEU A 108 28.68 1.56 -18.73
N PRO A 109 28.85 2.76 -18.17
CA PRO A 109 29.72 3.00 -17.02
C PRO A 109 29.03 2.62 -15.69
N VAL A 110 28.09 1.67 -15.74
CA VAL A 110 27.36 1.16 -14.56
C VAL A 110 27.61 -0.33 -14.42
N TYR A 111 27.90 -0.77 -13.20
CA TYR A 111 28.27 -2.16 -12.90
C TYR A 111 27.18 -2.85 -12.08
N GLY A 112 27.04 -4.16 -12.29
CA GLY A 112 26.11 -5.03 -11.56
C GLY A 112 25.94 -6.39 -12.23
N SER A 113 26.10 -7.46 -11.46
CA SER A 113 25.89 -8.85 -11.90
C SER A 113 24.46 -9.36 -11.67
N GLU A 114 23.66 -8.62 -10.90
CA GLU A 114 22.29 -8.99 -10.56
C GLU A 114 21.37 -8.97 -11.81
N PRO A 115 20.45 -9.93 -11.95
CA PRO A 115 19.44 -9.90 -13.01
C PRO A 115 18.67 -8.58 -13.03
N ARG A 116 18.39 -8.08 -14.23
CA ARG A 116 17.61 -6.83 -14.42
C ARG A 116 16.09 -7.03 -14.32
N VAL A 117 15.66 -8.27 -14.06
CA VAL A 117 14.27 -8.67 -13.82
C VAL A 117 14.05 -8.97 -12.34
N LYS A 118 13.03 -8.36 -11.75
CA LYS A 118 12.55 -8.65 -10.40
C LYS A 118 11.06 -8.98 -10.43
N CYS A 119 10.65 -9.94 -9.61
CA CYS A 119 9.25 -10.29 -9.40
C CYS A 119 8.98 -10.33 -7.90
N LYS A 120 7.97 -9.59 -7.44
CA LYS A 120 7.61 -9.52 -6.02
C LYS A 120 6.11 -9.62 -5.85
N ASN A 121 5.66 -10.57 -5.04
CA ASN A 121 4.26 -10.59 -4.59
C ASN A 121 4.04 -9.46 -3.58
N LEU A 122 3.08 -8.58 -3.85
CA LEU A 122 2.71 -7.48 -2.97
C LEU A 122 1.67 -7.91 -1.92
N ARG A 123 1.38 -7.03 -0.96
CA ARG A 123 0.18 -7.19 -0.12
C ARG A 123 -1.06 -7.03 -1.00
N GLY A 124 -2.11 -7.80 -0.71
CA GLY A 124 -3.30 -7.87 -1.55
C GLY A 124 -3.13 -8.86 -2.72
N PRO A 125 -3.83 -8.66 -3.84
CA PRO A 125 -3.92 -9.63 -4.94
C PRO A 125 -2.84 -9.47 -6.01
N TRP A 126 -1.91 -8.53 -5.83
CA TRP A 126 -0.97 -8.10 -6.87
C TRP A 126 0.41 -8.76 -6.77
N GLN A 127 1.00 -9.00 -7.93
CA GLN A 127 2.43 -9.20 -8.16
C GLN A 127 2.97 -7.99 -8.92
N GLU A 128 4.15 -7.51 -8.53
CA GLU A 128 4.90 -6.48 -9.25
C GLU A 128 6.04 -7.15 -10.00
N VAL A 129 6.10 -6.92 -11.31
CA VAL A 129 7.25 -7.27 -12.16
C VAL A 129 7.99 -5.98 -12.48
N GLN A 130 9.29 -5.94 -12.19
CA GLN A 130 10.15 -4.80 -12.50
C GLN A 130 11.24 -5.23 -13.48
N LEU A 131 11.40 -4.47 -14.55
CA LEU A 131 12.47 -4.60 -15.54
C LEU A 131 13.31 -3.33 -15.52
N ARG A 132 14.63 -3.46 -15.72
CA ARG A 132 15.54 -2.31 -15.88
C ARG A 132 16.16 -2.36 -17.26
N VAL A 133 15.80 -1.42 -18.12
CA VAL A 133 16.11 -1.48 -19.55
C VAL A 133 16.90 -0.26 -20.01
N HIS A 134 17.81 -0.44 -20.95
CA HIS A 134 18.68 0.59 -21.50
C HIS A 134 18.34 0.93 -22.95
N SER A 135 18.27 -0.05 -23.85
CA SER A 135 18.01 0.15 -25.28
C SER A 135 16.70 -0.49 -25.72
N LEU A 136 16.16 -0.06 -26.87
CA LEU A 136 15.02 -0.77 -27.46
C LEU A 136 15.42 -2.17 -27.94
N ASP A 137 16.61 -2.31 -28.52
CA ASP A 137 17.06 -3.56 -29.14
C ASP A 137 17.15 -4.75 -28.16
N GLU A 138 17.38 -4.51 -26.86
CA GLU A 138 17.44 -5.60 -25.87
C GLU A 138 16.04 -6.11 -25.45
N ILE A 139 14.98 -5.38 -25.78
CA ILE A 139 13.59 -5.75 -25.49
C ILE A 139 12.72 -5.88 -26.74
N ASP A 140 13.19 -5.50 -27.93
CA ASP A 140 12.40 -5.64 -29.16
C ASP A 140 12.45 -7.10 -29.66
N SER A 141 11.94 -8.00 -28.82
CA SER A 141 11.87 -9.44 -29.04
C SER A 141 10.44 -9.95 -28.88
N PRO A 142 10.07 -11.04 -29.59
CA PRO A 142 8.76 -11.68 -29.41
C PRO A 142 8.46 -12.05 -27.96
N GLU A 143 9.47 -12.46 -27.19
CA GLU A 143 9.34 -12.88 -25.80
C GLU A 143 8.94 -11.71 -24.89
N PHE A 144 9.52 -10.52 -25.12
CA PHE A 144 9.16 -9.32 -24.37
C PHE A 144 7.74 -8.85 -24.69
N TRP A 145 7.38 -8.77 -25.98
CA TRP A 145 6.04 -8.31 -26.36
C TRP A 145 4.96 -9.29 -25.87
N LYS A 146 5.22 -10.59 -25.95
CA LYS A 146 4.36 -11.61 -25.34
C LYS A 146 4.22 -11.43 -23.82
N PHE A 147 5.31 -11.09 -23.12
CA PHE A 147 5.26 -10.77 -21.69
C PHE A 147 4.32 -9.58 -21.42
N VAL A 148 4.38 -8.52 -22.24
CA VAL A 148 3.50 -7.34 -22.07
C VAL A 148 2.04 -7.73 -22.27
N ASP A 149 1.73 -8.53 -23.30
CA ASP A 149 0.38 -9.03 -23.57
C ASP A 149 -0.17 -9.85 -22.38
N GLU A 150 0.65 -10.79 -21.87
CA GLU A 150 0.30 -11.61 -20.71
C GLU A 150 0.13 -10.76 -19.44
N ALA A 151 0.92 -9.69 -19.29
CA ALA A 151 0.81 -8.77 -18.17
C ALA A 151 -0.52 -7.99 -18.21
N VAL A 152 -0.89 -7.46 -19.38
CA VAL A 152 -2.18 -6.77 -19.58
C VAL A 152 -3.34 -7.71 -19.30
N ALA A 153 -3.33 -8.91 -19.89
CA ALA A 153 -4.37 -9.92 -19.67
C ALA A 153 -4.47 -10.32 -18.19
N GLY A 154 -3.33 -10.50 -17.52
CA GLY A 154 -3.26 -10.84 -16.09
C GLY A 154 -3.80 -9.74 -15.18
N PHE A 155 -3.61 -8.47 -15.54
CA PHE A 155 -4.19 -7.33 -14.83
C PHE A 155 -5.70 -7.25 -15.04
N GLN A 156 -6.14 -7.31 -16.30
CA GLN A 156 -7.56 -7.20 -16.67
C GLN A 156 -8.42 -8.30 -16.06
N LYS A 157 -7.95 -9.55 -16.09
CA LYS A 157 -8.65 -10.70 -15.47
C LYS A 157 -8.97 -10.45 -14.00
N PHE A 158 -8.09 -9.75 -13.29
CA PHE A 158 -8.35 -9.40 -11.90
C PHE A 158 -9.32 -8.23 -11.77
N THR A 159 -9.17 -7.18 -12.58
CA THR A 159 -10.09 -6.02 -12.54
C THR A 159 -11.53 -6.41 -12.89
N VAL A 160 -11.74 -7.28 -13.88
CA VAL A 160 -13.07 -7.83 -14.22
C VAL A 160 -13.63 -8.62 -13.04
N ARG A 161 -12.83 -9.50 -12.43
CA ARG A 161 -13.27 -10.29 -11.28
C ARG A 161 -13.60 -9.43 -10.05
N VAL A 162 -12.93 -8.29 -9.87
CA VAL A 162 -13.27 -7.30 -8.82
C VAL A 162 -14.60 -6.62 -9.10
N GLN A 163 -14.92 -6.35 -10.36
CA GLN A 163 -16.22 -5.77 -10.73
C GLN A 163 -17.35 -6.79 -10.58
N GLU A 164 -17.13 -8.05 -10.95
CA GLU A 164 -18.13 -9.11 -10.86
C GLU A 164 -18.40 -9.55 -9.41
N SER A 165 -17.36 -9.65 -8.58
CA SER A 165 -17.47 -10.17 -7.21
C SER A 165 -16.61 -9.38 -6.20
N PRO A 166 -16.92 -8.09 -5.95
CA PRO A 166 -16.14 -7.26 -5.02
C PRO A 166 -16.14 -7.84 -3.59
N ASP A 167 -17.21 -8.51 -3.18
CA ASP A 167 -17.33 -9.22 -1.89
C ASP A 167 -16.43 -10.44 -1.74
N GLU A 168 -16.00 -11.07 -2.83
CA GLU A 168 -15.08 -12.20 -2.77
C GLU A 168 -13.62 -11.74 -2.60
N ILE A 169 -13.29 -10.59 -3.16
CA ILE A 169 -11.91 -10.13 -3.28
C ILE A 169 -11.56 -9.09 -2.20
N MET A 170 -12.45 -8.13 -1.97
CA MET A 170 -12.29 -7.08 -0.95
C MET A 170 -13.56 -6.96 -0.08
N PRO A 171 -13.99 -8.05 0.59
CA PRO A 171 -15.22 -8.05 1.40
C PRO A 171 -15.25 -6.93 2.44
N TRP A 172 -14.08 -6.54 2.98
CA TRP A 172 -14.01 -5.47 3.97
C TRP A 172 -14.39 -4.09 3.43
N LYS A 173 -14.12 -3.79 2.16
CA LYS A 173 -14.50 -2.50 1.56
C LYS A 173 -16.00 -2.39 1.33
N VAL A 174 -16.67 -3.52 1.05
CA VAL A 174 -18.11 -3.55 0.79
C VAL A 174 -18.90 -3.67 2.10
N LEU A 175 -18.48 -4.60 2.98
CA LEU A 175 -19.19 -4.88 4.22
C LEU A 175 -18.87 -3.89 5.35
N GLY A 176 -17.73 -3.19 5.28
CA GLY A 176 -17.30 -2.21 6.28
C GLY A 176 -17.36 -2.78 7.70
N ARG A 177 -18.14 -2.16 8.59
CA ARG A 177 -18.33 -2.62 9.98
C ARG A 177 -18.72 -4.11 10.08
N LYS A 178 -19.58 -4.59 9.18
CA LYS A 178 -20.02 -6.01 9.19
C LYS A 178 -18.86 -6.98 8.95
N TRP A 179 -17.85 -6.61 8.17
CA TRP A 179 -16.66 -7.44 7.98
C TRP A 179 -15.88 -7.63 9.27
N HIS A 180 -15.69 -6.56 10.04
CA HIS A 180 -14.87 -6.60 11.26
C HIS A 180 -15.53 -7.45 12.35
N LEU A 181 -16.85 -7.36 12.47
CA LEU A 181 -17.66 -8.16 13.40
C LEU A 181 -17.81 -9.64 12.96
N ALA A 182 -17.67 -9.94 11.67
CA ALA A 182 -17.76 -11.30 11.17
C ALA A 182 -16.53 -12.16 11.54
N ARG A 183 -16.74 -13.45 11.78
CA ARG A 183 -15.64 -14.44 11.91
C ARG A 183 -14.94 -14.76 10.57
N LYS A 184 -15.51 -14.32 9.45
CA LYS A 184 -14.83 -14.37 8.13
C LYS A 184 -13.63 -13.43 8.14
N GLY A 185 -12.52 -13.86 7.54
CA GLY A 185 -11.29 -13.05 7.39
C GLY A 185 -10.20 -13.28 8.43
N PHE A 186 -10.40 -14.17 9.40
CA PHE A 186 -9.32 -14.68 10.25
C PHE A 186 -8.43 -15.67 9.50
N PRO A 187 -7.15 -15.83 9.88
CA PRO A 187 -6.29 -16.86 9.32
C PRO A 187 -6.90 -18.26 9.48
N PRO A 188 -6.89 -19.11 8.44
CA PRO A 188 -7.53 -20.42 8.48
C PRO A 188 -6.87 -21.33 9.53
N GLY A 189 -7.69 -22.16 10.21
CA GLY A 189 -7.21 -23.12 11.20
C GLY A 189 -6.77 -22.52 12.54
N LYS A 190 -6.98 -21.23 12.79
CA LYS A 190 -6.69 -20.59 14.07
C LYS A 190 -7.95 -20.49 14.92
N LYS A 191 -7.86 -20.89 16.19
CA LYS A 191 -8.89 -20.62 17.21
C LYS A 191 -8.84 -19.14 17.56
N ILE A 192 -10.00 -18.50 17.56
CA ILE A 192 -10.15 -17.09 17.96
C ILE A 192 -10.44 -17.08 19.47
N ALA A 193 -9.66 -16.31 20.22
CA ALA A 193 -9.68 -16.30 21.68
C ALA A 193 -10.62 -15.25 22.29
N TRP A 194 -11.32 -14.49 21.45
CA TRP A 194 -12.16 -13.37 21.87
C TRP A 194 -13.53 -13.39 21.20
N GLU A 195 -14.53 -12.84 21.90
CA GLU A 195 -15.94 -12.82 21.52
C GLU A 195 -16.30 -11.53 20.74
N THR A 196 -17.22 -11.63 19.77
CA THR A 196 -17.52 -10.50 18.86
C THR A 196 -18.03 -9.29 19.63
N GLU A 197 -18.77 -9.55 20.69
CA GLU A 197 -19.35 -8.63 21.67
C GLU A 197 -18.29 -7.72 22.29
N VAL A 198 -17.05 -8.20 22.48
CA VAL A 198 -15.94 -7.38 22.99
C VAL A 198 -15.56 -6.26 22.02
N LEU A 199 -15.63 -6.53 20.71
CA LEU A 199 -15.37 -5.50 19.69
C LEU A 199 -16.52 -4.49 19.63
N GLU A 200 -17.76 -4.96 19.78
CA GLU A 200 -18.93 -4.08 19.77
C GLU A 200 -18.88 -3.10 20.94
N GLU A 201 -18.70 -3.62 22.17
CA GLU A 201 -18.59 -2.82 23.38
C GLU A 201 -17.38 -1.86 23.31
N LEU A 202 -16.23 -2.32 22.81
CA LEU A 202 -15.07 -1.44 22.65
C LEU A 202 -15.36 -0.28 21.67
N CYS A 203 -16.07 -0.54 20.57
CA CYS A 203 -16.47 0.51 19.64
C CYS A 203 -17.43 1.51 20.29
N GLU A 204 -18.33 1.04 21.16
CA GLU A 204 -19.23 1.92 21.93
C GLU A 204 -18.44 2.79 22.91
N LEU A 205 -17.54 2.21 23.70
CA LEU A 205 -16.66 2.96 24.61
C LEU A 205 -15.84 4.05 23.90
N LEU A 206 -15.31 3.75 22.71
CA LEU A 206 -14.57 4.73 21.91
C LEU A 206 -15.47 5.83 21.35
N SER A 207 -16.70 5.50 20.96
CA SER A 207 -17.70 6.48 20.48
C SER A 207 -18.18 7.38 21.61
N GLU A 208 -18.37 6.85 22.82
CA GLU A 208 -18.69 7.63 24.02
C GLU A 208 -17.56 8.57 24.42
N ALA A 209 -16.31 8.08 24.38
CA ALA A 209 -15.14 8.88 24.71
C ALA A 209 -14.93 10.01 23.69
N ALA A 210 -15.14 9.73 22.41
CA ALA A 210 -14.98 10.68 21.31
C ALA A 210 -16.26 10.79 20.46
N PRO A 211 -17.29 11.55 20.91
CA PRO A 211 -18.57 11.64 20.19
C PRO A 211 -18.46 12.22 18.76
N GLY A 212 -17.44 13.04 18.49
CA GLY A 212 -17.11 13.54 17.15
C GLY A 212 -16.17 12.63 16.34
N GLY A 213 -15.82 11.46 16.86
CA GLY A 213 -14.88 10.54 16.26
C GLY A 213 -15.44 9.83 15.03
N GLN A 214 -14.62 9.70 13.99
CA GLN A 214 -14.99 9.00 12.75
C GLN A 214 -14.28 7.64 12.65
N PHE A 215 -15.07 6.57 12.60
CA PHE A 215 -14.58 5.22 12.33
C PHE A 215 -14.39 5.00 10.82
N LEU A 216 -13.18 4.59 10.42
CA LEU A 216 -12.84 4.20 9.05
C LEU A 216 -12.70 2.68 8.94
N TRP A 217 -13.65 2.06 8.24
CA TRP A 217 -13.78 0.61 8.04
C TRP A 217 -13.24 0.14 6.68
N ASN A 218 -12.15 0.75 6.20
CA ASN A 218 -11.65 0.54 4.83
C ASN A 218 -10.43 -0.39 4.73
N ASN A 219 -9.94 -0.90 5.86
CA ASN A 219 -8.79 -1.79 5.96
C ASN A 219 -9.22 -3.20 6.40
N GLN A 220 -8.61 -4.23 5.82
CA GLN A 220 -8.99 -5.63 6.08
C GLN A 220 -8.82 -6.07 7.55
N GLN A 221 -7.89 -5.48 8.29
CA GLN A 221 -7.46 -5.97 9.61
C GLN A 221 -7.64 -4.94 10.72
N VAL A 222 -7.74 -3.66 10.36
CA VAL A 222 -7.71 -2.52 11.28
C VAL A 222 -8.90 -1.61 11.05
N VAL A 223 -9.44 -1.08 12.15
CA VAL A 223 -10.40 0.02 12.15
C VAL A 223 -9.71 1.22 12.78
N ASN A 224 -9.59 2.30 12.03
CA ASN A 224 -9.02 3.53 12.54
C ASN A 224 -10.13 4.47 13.01
N VAL A 225 -9.92 5.13 14.13
CA VAL A 225 -10.78 6.18 14.66
C VAL A 225 -10.03 7.50 14.63
N PHE A 226 -10.55 8.44 13.87
CA PHE A 226 -10.02 9.80 13.79
C PHE A 226 -10.86 10.72 14.66
N VAL A 227 -10.22 11.68 15.29
CA VAL A 227 -10.91 12.74 16.04
C VAL A 227 -10.79 14.06 15.26
N PRO A 228 -11.77 14.98 15.40
CA PRO A 228 -11.76 16.23 14.64
C PRO A 228 -10.46 17.02 14.83
N GLY A 229 -9.92 17.56 13.74
CA GLY A 229 -8.69 18.36 13.76
C GLY A 229 -7.38 17.57 13.78
N GLN A 230 -7.42 16.23 13.86
CA GLN A 230 -6.21 15.38 13.83
C GLN A 230 -5.96 14.78 12.44
N SER A 231 -4.70 14.78 12.01
CA SER A 231 -4.26 14.19 10.74
C SER A 231 -3.95 12.69 10.83
N GLU A 232 -3.76 12.18 12.05
CA GLU A 232 -3.50 10.78 12.35
C GLU A 232 -4.64 10.16 13.16
N ALA A 233 -4.74 8.82 13.09
CA ALA A 233 -5.75 8.09 13.85
C ALA A 233 -5.44 8.17 15.35
N TRP A 234 -6.41 8.63 16.13
CA TRP A 234 -6.33 8.60 17.59
C TRP A 234 -6.33 7.17 18.11
N ALA A 235 -7.21 6.32 17.57
CA ALA A 235 -7.29 4.91 17.93
C ALA A 235 -7.17 4.01 16.69
N SER A 236 -6.46 2.88 16.83
CA SER A 236 -6.38 1.82 15.84
C SER A 236 -6.76 0.49 16.48
N ILE A 237 -7.85 -0.11 16.02
CA ILE A 237 -8.40 -1.37 16.54
C ILE A 237 -8.05 -2.49 15.57
N TYR A 238 -7.24 -3.47 15.99
CA TYR A 238 -6.89 -4.63 15.18
C TYR A 238 -7.89 -5.76 15.44
N THR A 239 -8.79 -6.02 14.49
CA THR A 239 -9.97 -6.87 14.69
C THR A 239 -9.84 -8.27 14.09
N LYS A 240 -8.68 -8.63 13.54
CA LYS A 240 -8.45 -9.92 12.86
C LYS A 240 -7.22 -10.68 13.38
N ARG A 241 -6.75 -10.30 14.57
CA ARG A 241 -5.74 -11.06 15.32
C ARG A 241 -6.46 -12.15 16.12
N PRO A 242 -6.10 -13.45 15.98
CA PRO A 242 -6.81 -14.51 16.70
C PRO A 242 -6.67 -14.45 18.22
N ALA A 243 -5.56 -13.90 18.72
CA ALA A 243 -5.22 -13.96 20.14
C ALA A 243 -5.99 -12.97 21.02
N ALA A 244 -6.31 -11.78 20.51
CA ALA A 244 -7.03 -10.72 21.22
C ALA A 244 -7.48 -9.64 20.22
N ILE A 245 -8.36 -8.75 20.68
CA ILE A 245 -8.53 -7.43 20.05
C ILE A 245 -7.42 -6.53 20.59
N ASP A 246 -6.61 -5.97 19.68
CA ASP A 246 -5.56 -5.02 20.07
C ASP A 246 -6.05 -3.60 19.78
N LEU A 247 -6.01 -2.75 20.81
CA LEU A 247 -6.24 -1.32 20.69
C LEU A 247 -4.90 -0.59 20.81
N ALA A 248 -4.58 0.25 19.83
CA ALA A 248 -3.49 1.20 19.93
C ALA A 248 -4.06 2.63 19.98
N LEU A 249 -3.76 3.36 21.04
CA LEU A 249 -4.09 4.77 21.21
C LEU A 249 -2.83 5.61 20.98
N THR A 250 -2.91 6.59 20.09
CA THR A 250 -1.79 7.47 19.76
C THR A 250 -2.00 8.83 20.42
N GLY A 251 -1.04 9.27 21.22
CA GLY A 251 -1.11 10.52 21.97
C GLY A 251 0.25 11.21 22.14
N PRO A 252 0.29 12.36 22.82
CA PRO A 252 1.54 13.10 23.04
C PRO A 252 2.53 12.29 23.86
N LYS A 253 3.82 12.40 23.51
CA LYS A 253 4.90 11.69 24.20
C LYS A 253 5.03 12.10 25.67
N GLY A 254 5.26 11.13 26.53
CA GLY A 254 5.42 11.30 27.97
C GLY A 254 4.13 11.67 28.71
N ARG A 255 2.97 11.74 28.04
CA ARG A 255 1.72 12.19 28.68
C ARG A 255 1.19 11.18 29.70
N PHE A 256 1.34 9.89 29.42
CA PHE A 256 0.81 8.80 30.24
C PHE A 256 1.95 7.87 30.70
N ALA A 257 2.03 7.64 32.01
CA ALA A 257 2.98 6.69 32.59
C ALA A 257 2.44 5.25 32.58
N LEU A 258 3.34 4.26 32.60
CA LEU A 258 2.98 2.84 32.68
C LEU A 258 2.06 2.50 33.86
N GLY A 259 2.18 3.24 34.98
CA GLY A 259 1.32 3.08 36.15
C GLY A 259 -0.16 3.38 35.87
N ARG A 260 -0.47 4.40 35.04
CA ARG A 260 -1.87 4.77 34.73
C ARG A 260 -2.59 3.67 33.96
N ILE A 261 -1.85 2.95 33.11
CA ILE A 261 -2.39 1.87 32.28
C ILE A 261 -2.21 0.48 32.91
N ALA A 262 -1.69 0.40 34.14
CA ALA A 262 -1.26 -0.85 34.75
C ALA A 262 -2.41 -1.86 35.00
N ASN A 263 -3.66 -1.41 35.02
CA ASN A 263 -4.80 -2.28 35.26
C ASN A 263 -5.76 -2.36 34.05
N LEU A 264 -5.34 -1.86 32.88
CA LEU A 264 -6.17 -1.84 31.68
C LEU A 264 -5.93 -3.10 30.83
N GLY A 265 -7.02 -3.78 30.44
CA GLY A 265 -7.00 -4.96 29.59
C GLY A 265 -6.24 -6.16 30.17
N ILE A 266 -5.98 -7.17 29.34
CA ILE A 266 -5.18 -8.35 29.73
C ILE A 266 -3.68 -8.13 29.56
N GLU A 267 -3.32 -7.33 28.57
CA GLU A 267 -1.93 -7.00 28.24
C GLU A 267 -1.90 -5.52 27.88
N ARG A 268 -0.88 -4.82 28.38
CA ARG A 268 -0.65 -3.42 28.05
C ARG A 268 0.81 -3.14 27.78
N GLY A 269 1.06 -2.10 26.99
CA GLY A 269 2.41 -1.60 26.75
C GLY A 269 2.39 -0.14 26.34
N LEU A 270 3.45 0.56 26.68
CA LEU A 270 3.73 1.90 26.16
C LEU A 270 4.89 1.76 25.16
N GLN A 271 4.68 2.25 23.94
CA GLN A 271 5.74 2.32 22.93
C GLN A 271 5.96 3.77 22.55
N GLY A 272 7.15 4.29 22.84
CA GLY A 272 7.58 5.59 22.34
C GLY A 272 7.94 5.52 20.86
N ASP A 273 7.40 6.45 20.06
CA ASP A 273 7.76 6.64 18.66
C ASP A 273 8.78 7.78 18.50
N ARG A 274 9.46 7.83 17.36
CA ARG A 274 10.44 8.88 17.01
C ARG A 274 9.81 10.26 16.77
N ASN A 275 8.49 10.32 16.55
CA ASN A 275 7.78 11.52 16.14
C ASN A 275 7.09 12.29 17.30
N GLU A 276 7.69 12.32 18.49
CA GLU A 276 7.12 13.02 19.67
C GLU A 276 5.71 12.54 20.08
N LYS A 277 5.41 11.27 19.79
CA LYS A 277 4.16 10.59 20.17
C LYS A 277 4.45 9.28 20.89
N ASP A 278 3.54 8.92 21.79
CA ASP A 278 3.51 7.60 22.42
C ASP A 278 2.29 6.82 21.93
N GLN A 279 2.47 5.49 21.84
CA GLN A 279 1.37 4.55 21.63
C GLN A 279 1.11 3.74 22.89
N VAL A 280 -0.09 3.87 23.42
CA VAL A 280 -0.64 2.98 24.45
C VAL A 280 -1.29 1.80 23.75
N LYS A 281 -0.77 0.59 23.98
CA LYS A 281 -1.29 -0.65 23.41
C LYS A 281 -2.01 -1.44 24.50
N LEU A 282 -3.26 -1.80 24.25
CA LEU A 282 -4.10 -2.60 25.13
C LEU A 282 -4.62 -3.83 24.37
N LYS A 283 -4.81 -4.94 25.07
CA LYS A 283 -5.43 -6.15 24.51
C LYS A 283 -6.65 -6.58 25.32
N PHE A 284 -7.65 -7.13 24.63
CA PHE A 284 -8.91 -7.58 25.23
C PHE A 284 -9.36 -8.92 24.61
N CYS A 285 -9.85 -9.84 25.45
CA CYS A 285 -10.42 -11.12 25.02
C CYS A 285 -11.87 -11.30 25.45
N THR A 286 -12.24 -10.78 26.62
CA THR A 286 -13.59 -10.89 27.20
C THR A 286 -14.17 -9.52 27.52
N LEU A 287 -15.47 -9.45 27.79
CA LEU A 287 -16.12 -8.21 28.24
C LEU A 287 -15.59 -7.74 29.60
N GLU A 288 -15.23 -8.67 30.49
CA GLU A 288 -14.61 -8.34 31.78
C GLU A 288 -13.31 -7.55 31.58
N ASP A 289 -12.53 -7.84 30.53
CA ASP A 289 -11.29 -7.12 30.24
C ASP A 289 -11.50 -5.63 29.94
N LEU A 290 -12.67 -5.27 29.40
CA LEU A 290 -13.06 -3.88 29.16
C LEU A 290 -13.49 -3.16 30.45
N GLN A 291 -13.90 -3.93 31.46
CA GLN A 291 -14.28 -3.44 32.78
C GLN A 291 -13.06 -3.36 33.73
N ARG A 292 -11.90 -3.89 33.33
CA ARG A 292 -10.68 -3.82 34.15
C ARG A 292 -10.13 -2.41 34.22
N GLY A 293 -9.90 -1.97 35.46
CA GLY A 293 -9.44 -0.62 35.76
C GLY A 293 -10.47 0.44 35.34
N GLU A 294 -10.00 1.66 35.12
CA GLU A 294 -10.84 2.79 34.74
C GLU A 294 -10.75 3.04 33.22
N LEU A 295 -10.94 2.00 32.39
CA LEU A 295 -10.72 2.10 30.94
C LEU A 295 -11.52 3.25 30.31
N ARG A 296 -12.81 3.37 30.66
CA ARG A 296 -13.69 4.44 30.15
C ARG A 296 -13.17 5.84 30.51
N GLU A 297 -12.68 6.03 31.74
CA GLU A 297 -12.12 7.30 32.18
C GLU A 297 -10.80 7.59 31.46
N PHE A 298 -9.93 6.57 31.37
CA PHE A 298 -8.67 6.67 30.64
C PHE A 298 -8.87 7.02 29.16
N LEU A 299 -9.87 6.46 28.47
CA LEU A 299 -10.18 6.81 27.08
C LEU A 299 -10.56 8.29 26.93
N ARG A 300 -11.32 8.83 27.89
CA ARG A 300 -11.68 10.26 27.92
C ARG A 300 -10.48 11.16 28.20
N GLU A 301 -9.64 10.79 29.17
CA GLU A 301 -8.38 11.50 29.44
C GLU A 301 -7.47 11.50 28.21
N HIS A 302 -7.34 10.34 27.56
CA HIS A 302 -6.47 10.17 26.42
C HIS A 302 -6.96 10.97 25.20
N VAL A 303 -8.25 10.96 24.89
CA VAL A 303 -8.77 11.77 23.78
C VAL A 303 -8.66 13.27 24.06
N ALA A 304 -8.88 13.70 25.31
CA ALA A 304 -8.71 15.11 25.68
C ALA A 304 -7.27 15.57 25.43
N SER A 305 -6.27 14.72 25.71
CA SER A 305 -4.86 15.05 25.47
C SER A 305 -4.46 15.23 24.00
N VAL A 306 -5.28 14.75 23.05
CA VAL A 306 -5.06 14.96 21.61
C VAL A 306 -6.03 16.00 21.03
N ALA A 307 -7.10 16.36 21.74
CA ALA A 307 -8.00 17.42 21.33
C ALA A 307 -7.48 18.82 21.70
N GLU A 308 -6.55 18.92 22.64
CA GLU A 308 -5.87 20.17 22.97
C GLU A 308 -4.97 20.61 21.80
N PRO A 309 -5.12 21.83 21.26
CA PRO A 309 -4.17 22.35 20.30
C PRO A 309 -2.81 22.44 20.96
N VAL A 310 -1.78 21.90 20.29
CA VAL A 310 -0.38 22.10 20.70
C VAL A 310 -0.10 23.60 20.67
N THR A 311 -0.24 24.27 21.81
CA THR A 311 0.36 25.59 22.01
C THR A 311 1.85 25.38 21.93
N ALA A 312 2.41 25.70 20.77
CA ALA A 312 3.84 25.83 20.58
C ALA A 312 4.40 26.76 21.67
N ARG A 313 5.28 26.24 22.51
CA ARG A 313 6.25 27.03 23.27
C ARG A 313 7.58 26.97 22.55
#